data_AF-A0A0H3X3W1-F1
#
_entry.id   AF-A0A0H3X3W1-F1
#
_cell.length_a   1.000
_cell.length_b   1.000
_cell.length_c   1.000
_cell.angle_alpha   90.00
_cell.angle_beta   90.00
_cell.angle_gamma   90.00
#
_symmetry.space_group_name_H-M   'P 1'
#
loop_
_entity.id
_entity.type
_entity.pdbx_description
1 polymer ?
#
loop_
_entity_poly.entity_id
_entity_poly.type
_entity_poly.pdbx_seq_one_letter_code
_entity_poly.pdbx_strand_id
1 'polypeptide(L)'
;MSQRNTSSVARMGIDIGKSAFHVVGLDDKGTPAFKGRFNRERLLEFLARASPTTIGMEACPGSNWLARKALGFGHQVRIVPAQFVKPFVKSNKTDIVDAEAIAEAISRPTMRFTQPKTEAQLDLQALHRVRQRLVSSKTAVINQSRAFLLEYGLTIGVGPAYFVRDMPNILSDETNGLTTAMRGLLQELWQEYRSIEARLLQMRRQIEAIASADDVATRLTSIPGIAHLTATAITAFSGTGTQFKPGRNFASWLGLVPREFSTGGKQNLLGITKRGNPYLRKLLVHGARACVLHLDRTKDHLGIWISAIEAKGIHRNKVIVALANKLARIAWTILTRKGTFYLRQPRAL
;
A
#
# COMPACT_ATOMS: atom_id res chain seq x y z
N MET A 1 1.47 3.48 48.50
CA MET A 1 2.07 4.15 47.33
C MET A 1 1.08 5.17 46.81
N SER A 2 1.48 6.45 46.86
CA SER A 2 0.62 7.63 46.74
C SER A 2 -0.17 7.69 45.42
N GLN A 3 -1.51 7.78 45.55
CA GLN A 3 -2.42 8.23 44.50
C GLN A 3 -2.06 9.69 44.15
N ARG A 4 -1.21 9.88 43.14
CA ARG A 4 -1.10 11.19 42.49
C ARG A 4 -2.42 11.46 41.77
N ASN A 5 -3.08 12.55 42.14
CA ASN A 5 -4.19 13.16 41.41
C ASN A 5 -3.98 12.98 39.90
N THR A 6 -4.79 12.15 39.27
CA THR A 6 -4.89 12.09 37.82
C THR A 6 -5.57 13.38 37.37
N SER A 7 -4.79 14.43 37.16
CA SER A 7 -5.16 15.48 36.21
C SER A 7 -5.69 14.78 34.96
N SER A 8 -6.90 15.16 34.52
CA SER A 8 -7.62 14.43 33.48
C SER A 8 -6.77 14.31 32.22
N VAL A 9 -6.34 13.10 31.90
CA VAL A 9 -5.53 12.84 30.70
C VAL A 9 -6.44 12.97 29.49
N ALA A 10 -6.41 14.12 28.84
CA ALA A 10 -7.22 14.45 27.68
C ALA A 10 -6.81 13.66 26.42
N ARG A 11 -5.53 13.28 26.35
CA ARG A 11 -4.98 12.49 25.24
C ARG A 11 -3.67 11.80 25.62
N MET A 12 -3.35 10.70 24.94
CA MET A 12 -2.09 9.99 25.11
C MET A 12 -1.39 9.79 23.77
N GLY A 13 -0.06 9.85 23.77
CA GLY A 13 0.77 9.36 22.67
C GLY A 13 1.50 8.10 23.10
N ILE A 14 1.53 7.11 22.21
CA ILE A 14 2.21 5.83 22.44
C ILE A 14 3.26 5.63 21.36
N ASP A 15 4.52 5.56 21.78
CA ASP A 15 5.59 5.03 20.95
C ASP A 15 5.68 3.50 21.13
N ILE A 16 5.76 2.80 20.01
CA ILE A 16 5.61 1.33 19.95
C ILE A 16 6.95 0.68 19.63
N GLY A 17 7.53 0.01 20.62
CA GLY A 17 8.67 -0.88 20.45
C GLY A 17 8.28 -2.36 20.35
N LYS A 18 9.29 -3.23 20.20
CA LYS A 18 9.11 -4.69 20.11
C LYS A 18 8.58 -5.31 21.42
N SER A 19 9.13 -4.87 22.55
CA SER A 19 8.83 -5.37 23.89
C SER A 19 8.52 -4.27 24.92
N ALA A 20 8.89 -3.03 24.63
CA ALA A 20 8.65 -1.86 25.47
C ALA A 20 7.80 -0.83 24.72
N PHE A 21 6.91 -0.17 25.44
CA PHE A 21 6.00 0.85 24.95
C PHE A 21 6.13 2.07 25.83
N HIS A 22 6.29 3.24 25.24
CA HIS A 22 6.39 4.50 25.97
C HIS A 22 5.11 5.29 25.77
N VAL A 23 4.52 5.74 26.88
CA VAL A 23 3.24 6.44 26.90
C VAL A 23 3.45 7.80 27.54
N VAL A 24 2.96 8.84 26.88
CA VAL A 24 2.88 10.19 27.44
C VAL A 24 1.44 10.65 27.40
N GLY A 25 0.87 10.97 28.55
CA GLY A 25 -0.46 11.56 28.71
C GLY A 25 -0.36 13.08 28.82
N LEU A 26 -1.12 13.80 27.99
CA LEU A 26 -1.24 15.25 28.05
C LEU A 26 -2.61 15.63 28.62
N ASP A 27 -2.64 16.70 29.42
CA ASP A 27 -3.87 17.36 29.85
C ASP A 27 -4.53 18.16 28.70
N ASP A 28 -5.66 18.81 28.98
CA ASP A 28 -6.38 19.63 28.00
C ASP A 28 -5.52 20.77 27.43
N LYS A 29 -4.64 21.35 28.25
CA LYS A 29 -3.72 22.43 27.86
C LYS A 29 -2.52 21.93 27.05
N GLY A 30 -2.32 20.61 26.97
CA GLY A 30 -1.19 20.00 26.27
C GLY A 30 0.06 19.82 27.13
N THR A 31 -0.07 19.95 28.45
CA THR A 31 1.03 19.75 29.40
C THR A 31 1.14 18.25 29.74
N PRO A 32 2.36 17.69 29.84
CA PRO A 32 2.53 16.31 30.28
C PRO A 32 1.99 16.08 31.70
N ALA A 33 0.91 15.30 31.81
CA ALA A 33 0.31 14.86 33.06
C ALA A 33 0.90 13.51 33.53
N PHE A 34 1.31 12.68 32.58
CA PHE A 34 1.85 11.34 32.85
C PHE A 34 2.91 10.93 31.83
N LYS A 35 3.93 10.20 32.28
CA LYS A 35 4.92 9.51 31.43
C LYS A 35 5.15 8.12 31.99
N GLY A 36 5.17 7.10 31.13
CA GLY A 36 5.35 5.72 31.57
C GLY A 36 5.96 4.81 30.52
N ARG A 37 6.68 3.79 31.00
CA ARG A 37 7.21 2.69 30.19
C ARG A 37 6.52 1.40 30.60
N PHE A 38 6.00 0.69 29.61
CA PHE A 38 5.21 -0.53 29.82
C PHE A 38 5.78 -1.69 29.00
N ASN A 39 5.58 -2.90 29.49
CA ASN A 39 5.56 -4.08 28.64
C ASN A 39 4.15 -4.25 28.04
N ARG A 40 3.95 -5.25 27.17
CA ARG A 40 2.68 -5.43 26.47
C ARG A 40 1.50 -5.67 27.41
N GLU A 41 1.65 -6.57 28.37
CA GLU A 41 0.59 -6.95 29.31
C GLU A 41 0.16 -5.77 30.18
N ARG A 42 1.14 -5.11 30.82
CA ARG A 42 0.88 -3.94 31.66
C ARG A 42 0.33 -2.76 30.89
N LEU A 43 0.67 -2.61 29.60
CA LEU A 43 0.06 -1.58 28.75
C LEU A 43 -1.43 -1.86 28.56
N LEU A 44 -1.82 -3.10 28.29
CA LEU A 44 -3.23 -3.45 28.11
C LEU A 44 -4.02 -3.28 29.41
N GLU A 45 -3.45 -3.69 30.55
CA GLU A 45 -4.05 -3.45 31.88
C GLU A 45 -4.21 -1.96 32.17
N PHE A 46 -3.18 -1.16 31.86
CA PHE A 46 -3.23 0.29 32.01
C PHE A 46 -4.33 0.92 31.16
N LEU A 47 -4.41 0.56 29.88
CA LEU A 47 -5.45 1.09 28.97
C LEU A 47 -6.85 0.65 29.41
N ALA A 48 -7.04 -0.60 29.84
CA ALA A 48 -8.33 -1.10 30.30
C ALA A 48 -8.85 -0.36 31.56
N ARG A 49 -7.95 0.14 32.41
CA ARG A 49 -8.29 0.90 33.62
C ARG A 49 -8.39 2.41 33.39
N ALA A 50 -7.80 2.92 32.32
CA ALA A 50 -7.80 4.34 32.02
C ALA A 50 -9.18 4.79 31.53
N SER A 51 -9.61 5.98 31.93
CA SER A 51 -10.82 6.59 31.38
C SER A 51 -10.71 6.74 29.85
N PRO A 52 -11.82 6.59 29.11
CA PRO A 52 -11.86 6.82 27.67
C PRO A 52 -11.22 8.16 27.28
N THR A 53 -10.32 8.12 26.30
CA THR A 53 -9.52 9.29 25.88
C THR A 53 -9.06 9.11 24.44
N THR A 54 -8.41 10.12 23.85
CA THR A 54 -7.81 10.00 22.52
C THR A 54 -6.38 9.48 22.61
N ILE A 55 -6.10 8.38 21.91
CA ILE A 55 -4.78 7.75 21.85
C ILE A 55 -4.17 7.91 20.46
N GLY A 56 -2.97 8.46 20.41
CA GLY A 56 -2.14 8.57 19.22
C GLY A 56 -1.06 7.50 19.18
N MET A 57 -0.74 7.04 17.98
CA MET A 57 0.44 6.21 17.72
C MET A 57 0.94 6.45 16.30
N GLU A 58 2.23 6.23 16.07
CA GLU A 58 2.78 6.25 14.72
C GLU A 58 2.31 5.03 13.91
N ALA A 59 2.16 5.20 12.60
CA ALA A 59 1.92 4.11 11.66
C ALA A 59 3.16 3.18 11.55
N CYS A 60 3.26 2.19 12.43
CA CYS A 60 4.33 1.19 12.47
C CYS A 60 3.78 -0.25 12.60
N PRO A 61 4.61 -1.30 12.46
CA PRO A 61 4.21 -2.67 12.83
C PRO A 61 3.67 -2.71 14.28
N GLY A 62 2.55 -3.40 14.49
CA GLY A 62 1.89 -3.46 15.80
C GLY A 62 0.89 -2.34 16.07
N SER A 63 0.97 -1.18 15.40
CA SER A 63 0.02 -0.06 15.59
C SER A 63 -1.44 -0.47 15.37
N ASN A 64 -1.75 -1.20 14.29
CA ASN A 64 -3.14 -1.63 14.02
C ASN A 64 -3.67 -2.62 15.08
N TRP A 65 -2.81 -3.49 15.62
CA TRP A 65 -3.20 -4.40 16.70
C TRP A 65 -3.50 -3.62 17.98
N LEU A 66 -2.59 -2.73 18.39
CA LEU A 66 -2.77 -1.93 19.59
C LEU A 66 -3.97 -0.98 19.46
N ALA A 67 -4.17 -0.39 18.28
CA ALA A 67 -5.32 0.45 17.98
C ALA A 67 -6.64 -0.30 18.17
N ARG A 68 -6.75 -1.55 17.69
CA ARG A 68 -7.96 -2.37 17.91
C ARG A 68 -8.18 -2.69 19.38
N LYS A 69 -7.12 -3.00 20.13
CA LYS A 69 -7.22 -3.22 21.59
C LYS A 69 -7.68 -1.97 22.33
N ALA A 70 -7.08 -0.81 22.03
CA ALA A 70 -7.46 0.47 22.61
C ALA A 70 -8.90 0.87 22.28
N LEU A 71 -9.36 0.67 21.03
CA LEU A 71 -10.76 0.84 20.64
C LEU A 71 -11.69 -0.07 21.46
N GLY A 72 -11.30 -1.32 21.69
CA GLY A 72 -12.07 -2.28 22.51
C GLY A 72 -12.19 -1.88 23.99
N PHE A 73 -11.28 -1.06 24.50
CA PHE A 73 -11.37 -0.46 25.84
C PHE A 73 -12.14 0.89 25.86
N GLY A 74 -12.71 1.31 24.73
CA GLY A 74 -13.52 2.53 24.64
C GLY A 74 -12.75 3.80 24.30
N HIS A 75 -11.44 3.73 24.02
CA HIS A 75 -10.66 4.89 23.60
C HIS A 75 -10.93 5.25 22.13
N GLN A 76 -10.71 6.51 21.77
CA GLN A 76 -10.61 6.92 20.37
C GLN A 76 -9.16 6.80 19.91
N VAL A 77 -8.90 6.24 18.73
CA VAL A 77 -7.52 6.02 18.26
C VAL A 77 -7.22 6.80 16.98
N ARG A 78 -6.03 7.41 16.95
CA ARG A 78 -5.49 8.19 15.82
C ARG A 78 -4.12 7.63 15.44
N ILE A 79 -4.04 6.95 14.30
CA ILE A 79 -2.74 6.50 13.75
C ILE A 79 -2.18 7.60 12.83
N VAL A 80 -0.96 8.05 13.10
CA VAL A 80 -0.31 9.17 12.40
C VAL A 80 0.84 8.65 11.53
N PRO A 81 0.93 9.03 10.24
CA PRO A 81 2.14 8.79 9.45
C PRO A 81 3.39 9.45 10.07
N ALA A 82 4.50 8.71 10.15
CA ALA A 82 5.80 9.15 10.70
C ALA A 82 6.22 10.57 10.30
N GLN A 83 6.09 10.87 9.00
CA GLN A 83 6.45 12.16 8.41
C GLN A 83 5.71 13.37 9.03
N PHE A 84 4.55 13.14 9.64
CA PHE A 84 3.76 14.18 10.29
C PHE A 84 4.00 14.25 11.79
N VAL A 85 4.63 13.23 12.40
CA VAL A 85 5.09 13.27 13.80
C VAL A 85 6.43 14.00 13.90
N LYS A 86 7.32 13.80 12.92
CA LYS A 86 8.68 14.38 12.90
C LYS A 86 8.76 15.89 13.26
N PRO A 87 7.88 16.78 12.78
CA PRO A 87 7.94 18.20 13.15
C PRO A 87 7.68 18.52 14.63
N PHE A 88 7.15 17.58 15.41
CA PHE A 88 6.82 17.75 16.83
C PHE A 88 7.91 17.21 17.77
N VAL A 89 8.99 16.65 17.23
CA VAL A 89 10.15 16.19 18.01
C VAL A 89 11.02 17.42 18.36
N LYS A 90 11.06 17.78 19.64
CA LYS A 90 11.66 19.04 20.14
C LYS A 90 13.13 18.93 20.54
N SER A 91 13.65 17.73 20.77
CA SER A 91 14.99 17.52 21.31
C SER A 91 15.62 16.21 20.82
N ASN A 92 16.75 15.82 21.41
CA ASN A 92 17.44 14.57 21.13
C ASN A 92 16.49 13.36 21.22
N LYS A 93 16.72 12.40 20.32
CA LYS A 93 15.84 11.24 20.15
C LYS A 93 15.81 10.38 21.41
N THR A 94 14.62 10.21 21.98
CA THR A 94 14.31 9.20 22.99
C THR A 94 12.87 8.73 22.78
N ASP A 95 12.56 7.48 23.13
CA ASP A 95 11.22 6.92 22.92
C ASP A 95 10.11 7.68 23.68
N ILE A 96 10.43 8.28 24.83
CA ILE A 96 9.49 9.15 25.57
C ILE A 96 9.24 10.47 24.83
N VAL A 97 10.28 11.07 24.24
CA VAL A 97 10.13 12.29 23.42
C VAL A 97 9.30 11.98 22.17
N ASP A 98 9.49 10.81 21.56
CA ASP A 98 8.70 10.36 20.42
C ASP A 98 7.22 10.16 20.82
N ALA A 99 6.95 9.55 21.99
CA ALA A 99 5.60 9.42 22.52
C ALA A 99 4.93 10.79 22.82
N GLU A 100 5.67 11.75 23.37
CA GLU A 100 5.19 13.12 23.59
C GLU A 100 4.88 13.84 22.27
N ALA A 101 5.77 13.72 21.27
CA ALA A 101 5.58 14.26 19.93
C ALA A 101 4.33 13.68 19.25
N ILE A 102 4.05 12.39 19.43
CA ILE A 102 2.81 11.75 18.97
C ILE A 102 1.59 12.37 19.67
N ALA A 103 1.64 12.52 21.00
CA ALA A 103 0.55 13.10 21.79
C ALA A 103 0.24 14.55 21.38
N GLU A 104 1.27 15.31 21.01
CA GLU A 104 1.13 16.65 20.47
C GLU A 104 0.60 16.65 19.03
N ALA A 105 1.14 15.79 18.15
CA ALA A 105 0.73 15.72 16.75
C ALA A 105 -0.77 15.43 16.59
N ILE A 106 -1.33 14.52 17.40
CA ILE A 106 -2.75 14.18 17.35
C ILE A 106 -3.68 15.29 17.81
N SER A 107 -3.16 16.32 18.51
CA SER A 107 -3.97 17.47 18.96
C SER A 107 -4.29 18.46 17.82
N ARG A 108 -3.55 18.40 16.70
CA ARG A 108 -3.68 19.42 15.65
C ARG A 108 -4.94 19.19 14.79
N PRO A 109 -5.83 20.20 14.63
CA PRO A 109 -7.08 20.05 13.87
C PRO A 109 -6.88 19.71 12.38
N THR A 110 -5.75 20.15 11.81
CA THR A 110 -5.41 19.95 10.40
C THR A 110 -4.67 18.62 10.14
N MET A 111 -4.40 17.84 11.19
CA MET A 111 -3.68 16.58 11.09
C MET A 111 -4.50 15.52 10.36
N ARG A 112 -3.80 14.63 9.64
CA ARG A 112 -4.42 13.54 8.89
C ARG A 112 -4.08 12.20 9.54
N PHE A 113 -5.12 11.43 9.82
CA PHE A 113 -5.01 10.13 10.47
C PHE A 113 -5.36 9.00 9.51
N THR A 114 -4.76 7.83 9.74
CA THR A 114 -5.18 6.59 9.09
C THR A 114 -6.13 5.83 10.01
N GLN A 115 -7.20 5.29 9.44
CA GLN A 115 -8.12 4.44 10.18
C GLN A 115 -7.41 3.12 10.58
N PRO A 116 -7.61 2.64 11.82
CA PRO A 116 -7.18 1.31 12.21
C PRO A 116 -7.76 0.25 11.26
N LYS A 117 -6.92 -0.65 10.79
CA LYS A 117 -7.32 -1.71 9.85
C LYS A 117 -7.91 -2.90 10.60
N THR A 118 -8.90 -3.52 9.98
CA THR A 118 -9.43 -4.81 10.43
C THR A 118 -8.41 -5.92 10.21
N GLU A 119 -8.62 -7.07 10.84
CA GLU A 119 -7.75 -8.24 10.67
C GLU A 119 -7.79 -8.75 9.23
N ALA A 120 -8.99 -8.91 8.66
CA ALA A 120 -9.15 -9.26 7.25
C ALA A 120 -8.40 -8.30 6.29
N GLN A 121 -8.39 -6.99 6.58
CA GLN A 121 -7.60 -6.03 5.78
C GLN A 121 -6.10 -6.24 5.92
N LEU A 122 -5.61 -6.55 7.12
CA LEU A 122 -4.18 -6.83 7.35
C LEU A 122 -3.76 -8.15 6.69
N ASP A 123 -4.59 -9.18 6.77
CA ASP A 123 -4.34 -10.48 6.14
C ASP A 123 -4.29 -10.34 4.63
N LEU A 124 -5.22 -9.58 4.04
CA LEU A 124 -5.22 -9.28 2.62
C LEU A 124 -3.99 -8.46 2.21
N GLN A 125 -3.56 -7.48 3.02
CA GLN A 125 -2.29 -6.78 2.75
C GLN A 125 -1.09 -7.71 2.82
N ALA A 126 -1.06 -8.65 3.77
CA ALA A 126 0.00 -9.63 3.89
C ALA A 126 0.03 -10.53 2.64
N LEU A 127 -1.12 -11.01 2.17
CA LEU A 127 -1.26 -11.77 0.92
C LEU A 127 -0.66 -10.99 -0.27
N HIS A 128 -1.00 -9.70 -0.42
CA HIS A 128 -0.43 -8.85 -1.47
C HIS A 128 1.09 -8.70 -1.36
N ARG A 129 1.64 -8.53 -0.14
CA ARG A 129 3.08 -8.40 0.10
C ARG A 129 3.84 -9.70 -0.19
N VAL A 130 3.33 -10.83 0.26
CA VAL A 130 3.92 -12.15 -0.02
C VAL A 130 3.89 -12.42 -1.53
N ARG A 131 2.77 -12.14 -2.19
CA ARG A 131 2.66 -12.23 -3.65
C ARG A 131 3.67 -11.32 -4.36
N GLN A 132 3.87 -10.08 -3.89
CA GLN A 132 4.85 -9.16 -4.46
C GLN A 132 6.27 -9.72 -4.32
N ARG A 133 6.62 -10.28 -3.16
CA ARG A 133 7.90 -10.95 -2.94
C ARG A 133 8.11 -12.09 -3.95
N LEU A 134 7.12 -12.96 -4.13
CA LEU A 134 7.20 -14.07 -5.07
C LEU A 134 7.38 -13.62 -6.53
N VAL A 135 6.74 -12.51 -6.95
CA VAL A 135 6.98 -11.94 -8.29
C VAL A 135 8.43 -11.49 -8.44
N SER A 136 8.99 -10.82 -7.43
CA SER A 136 10.39 -10.40 -7.45
C SER A 136 11.33 -11.61 -7.48
N SER A 137 11.08 -12.63 -6.64
CA SER A 137 11.84 -13.89 -6.63
C SER A 137 11.79 -14.57 -8.00
N LYS A 138 10.61 -14.63 -8.64
CA LYS A 138 10.49 -15.19 -10.00
C LYS A 138 11.42 -14.50 -10.99
N THR A 139 11.44 -13.16 -10.98
CA THR A 139 12.32 -12.39 -11.85
C THR A 139 13.80 -12.61 -11.51
N ALA A 140 14.14 -12.73 -10.23
CA ALA A 140 15.50 -13.02 -9.79
C ALA A 140 15.99 -14.38 -10.30
N VAL A 141 15.18 -15.43 -10.15
CA VAL A 141 15.49 -16.79 -10.65
C VAL A 141 15.70 -16.80 -12.16
N ILE A 142 14.82 -16.14 -12.93
CA ILE A 142 14.98 -16.03 -14.39
C ILE A 142 16.31 -15.34 -14.73
N ASN A 143 16.60 -14.20 -14.11
CA ASN A 143 17.79 -13.43 -14.42
C ASN A 143 19.08 -14.15 -14.03
N GLN A 144 19.08 -14.83 -12.88
CA GLN A 144 20.22 -15.62 -12.41
C GLN A 144 20.48 -16.82 -13.32
N SER A 145 19.43 -17.55 -13.70
CA SER A 145 19.55 -18.66 -14.66
C SER A 145 20.11 -18.17 -16.00
N ARG A 146 19.62 -17.04 -16.51
CA ARG A 146 20.12 -16.44 -17.75
C ARG A 146 21.59 -16.01 -17.64
N ALA A 147 22.01 -15.47 -16.50
CA ALA A 147 23.40 -15.10 -16.28
C ALA A 147 24.32 -16.33 -16.27
N PHE A 148 23.94 -17.40 -15.59
CA PHE A 148 24.72 -18.64 -15.58
C PHE A 148 24.82 -19.30 -16.95
N LEU A 149 23.74 -19.28 -17.74
CA LEU A 149 23.76 -19.82 -19.10
C LEU A 149 24.72 -19.05 -20.02
N LEU A 150 24.88 -17.73 -19.83
CA LEU A 150 25.78 -16.91 -20.64
C LEU A 150 27.26 -17.31 -20.45
N GLU A 151 27.66 -17.76 -19.27
CA GLU A 151 29.02 -18.28 -19.02
C GLU A 151 29.34 -19.53 -19.85
N TYR A 152 28.30 -20.22 -20.34
CA TYR A 152 28.42 -21.42 -21.19
C TYR A 152 28.04 -21.13 -22.65
N GLY A 153 27.91 -19.86 -23.04
CA GLY A 153 27.53 -19.47 -24.41
C GLY A 153 26.06 -19.75 -24.75
N LEU A 154 25.24 -20.14 -23.77
CA LEU A 154 23.81 -20.41 -23.96
C LEU A 154 22.99 -19.16 -23.70
N THR A 155 22.02 -18.87 -24.57
CA THR A 155 21.19 -17.67 -24.46
C THR A 155 19.71 -18.04 -24.39
N ILE A 156 18.98 -17.28 -23.56
CA ILE A 156 17.51 -17.29 -23.54
C ILE A 156 17.03 -15.87 -23.79
N GLY A 157 16.00 -15.75 -24.64
CA GLY A 157 15.35 -14.48 -24.97
C GLY A 157 14.84 -13.71 -23.74
N VAL A 158 14.66 -12.39 -23.88
CA VAL A 158 14.18 -11.55 -22.77
C VAL A 158 12.72 -11.83 -22.48
N GLY A 159 12.44 -12.35 -21.29
CA GLY A 159 11.10 -12.42 -20.72
C GLY A 159 10.73 -13.83 -20.22
N PRO A 160 9.71 -13.94 -19.35
CA PRO A 160 9.35 -15.23 -18.74
C PRO A 160 8.89 -16.29 -19.75
N ALA A 161 8.28 -15.89 -20.87
CA ALA A 161 7.78 -16.83 -21.88
C ALA A 161 8.91 -17.62 -22.54
N TYR A 162 9.99 -16.93 -22.94
CA TYR A 162 11.18 -17.57 -23.49
C TYR A 162 11.86 -18.48 -22.46
N PHE A 163 11.94 -18.02 -21.20
CA PHE A 163 12.50 -18.85 -20.13
C PHE A 163 11.75 -20.17 -19.95
N VAL A 164 10.42 -20.14 -19.88
CA VAL A 164 9.61 -21.36 -19.74
C VAL A 164 9.73 -22.29 -20.95
N ARG A 165 9.82 -21.71 -22.15
CA ARG A 165 9.94 -22.45 -23.40
C ARG A 165 11.31 -23.15 -23.53
N ASP A 166 12.39 -22.44 -23.22
CA ASP A 166 13.75 -22.85 -23.57
C ASP A 166 14.45 -23.64 -22.46
N MET A 167 14.17 -23.32 -21.18
CA MET A 167 14.86 -23.91 -20.04
C MET A 167 14.76 -25.45 -19.98
N PRO A 168 13.58 -26.09 -20.22
CA PRO A 168 13.49 -27.54 -20.21
C PRO A 168 14.40 -28.20 -21.27
N ASN A 169 14.43 -27.62 -22.47
CA ASN A 169 15.23 -28.15 -23.58
C ASN A 169 16.73 -28.02 -23.30
N ILE A 170 17.16 -26.89 -22.74
CA ILE A 170 18.54 -26.68 -22.30
C ILE A 170 18.94 -27.70 -21.22
N LEU A 171 18.05 -27.95 -20.25
CA LEU A 171 18.32 -28.90 -19.17
C LEU A 171 18.36 -30.36 -19.64
N SER A 172 17.62 -30.70 -20.70
CA SER A 172 17.60 -32.06 -21.28
C SER A 172 18.70 -32.32 -22.31
N ASP A 173 19.25 -31.28 -22.93
CA ASP A 173 20.34 -31.42 -23.90
C ASP A 173 21.67 -31.64 -23.18
N GLU A 174 22.19 -32.87 -23.24
CA GLU A 174 23.47 -33.25 -22.64
C GLU A 174 24.69 -32.77 -23.46
N THR A 175 24.47 -32.34 -24.71
CA THR A 175 25.55 -31.96 -25.65
C THR A 175 25.91 -30.48 -25.58
N ASN A 176 25.17 -29.67 -24.82
CA ASN A 176 25.30 -28.21 -24.78
C ASN A 176 26.46 -27.67 -23.91
N GLY A 177 27.40 -28.52 -23.51
CA GLY A 177 28.61 -28.11 -22.80
C GLY A 177 28.43 -27.72 -21.33
N LEU A 178 27.22 -27.80 -20.76
CA LEU A 178 27.01 -27.59 -19.33
C LEU A 178 27.71 -28.69 -18.51
N THR A 179 28.52 -28.29 -17.54
CA THR A 179 29.06 -29.22 -16.54
C THR A 179 27.93 -29.84 -15.70
N THR A 180 28.15 -31.03 -15.16
CA THR A 180 27.20 -31.69 -14.25
C THR A 180 26.81 -30.80 -13.07
N ALA A 181 27.78 -30.08 -12.49
CA ALA A 181 27.54 -29.16 -11.38
C ALA A 181 26.63 -27.99 -11.78
N MET A 182 26.92 -27.32 -12.91
CA MET A 182 26.08 -26.21 -13.38
C MET A 182 24.68 -26.68 -13.78
N ARG A 183 24.56 -27.84 -14.43
CA ARG A 183 23.27 -28.45 -14.76
C ARG A 183 22.44 -28.69 -13.50
N GLY A 184 23.04 -29.20 -12.43
CA GLY A 184 22.40 -29.37 -11.13
C GLY A 184 21.85 -28.05 -10.56
N LEU A 185 22.67 -26.99 -10.54
CA LEU A 185 22.23 -25.67 -10.07
C LEU A 185 21.09 -25.08 -10.90
N LEU A 186 21.16 -25.21 -12.23
CA LEU A 186 20.11 -24.75 -13.14
C LEU A 186 18.82 -25.56 -12.98
N GLN A 187 18.90 -26.86 -12.65
CA GLN A 187 17.75 -27.68 -12.30
C GLN A 187 17.09 -27.21 -11.00
N GLU A 188 17.86 -26.88 -9.96
CA GLU A 188 17.34 -26.32 -8.71
C GLU A 188 16.59 -25.00 -8.95
N LEU A 189 17.19 -24.09 -9.71
CA LEU A 189 16.58 -22.81 -10.09
C LEU A 189 15.29 -23.02 -10.91
N TRP A 190 15.27 -24.01 -11.80
CA TRP A 190 14.06 -24.36 -12.55
C TRP A 190 12.95 -24.90 -11.65
N GLN A 191 13.27 -25.73 -10.66
CA GLN A 191 12.27 -26.20 -9.70
C GLN A 191 11.78 -25.07 -8.78
N GLU A 192 12.67 -24.17 -8.35
CA GLU A 192 12.29 -22.97 -7.61
C GLU A 192 11.30 -22.12 -8.42
N TYR A 193 11.60 -21.87 -9.70
CA TYR A 193 10.72 -21.15 -10.62
C TYR A 193 9.32 -21.80 -10.68
N ARG A 194 9.25 -23.12 -10.89
CA ARG A 194 7.97 -23.86 -10.97
C ARG A 194 7.19 -23.79 -9.67
N SER A 195 7.87 -23.92 -8.53
CA SER A 195 7.28 -23.78 -7.21
C SER A 195 6.71 -22.37 -6.99
N ILE A 196 7.45 -21.33 -7.39
CA ILE A 196 6.98 -19.95 -7.31
C ILE A 196 5.74 -19.74 -8.18
N GLU A 197 5.70 -20.24 -9.42
CA GLU A 197 4.53 -20.11 -10.30
C GLU A 197 3.29 -20.82 -9.75
N ALA A 198 3.45 -22.04 -9.21
CA ALA A 198 2.35 -22.76 -8.57
C ALA A 198 1.77 -21.97 -7.38
N ARG A 199 2.64 -21.40 -6.53
CA ARG A 199 2.23 -20.56 -5.40
C ARG A 199 1.56 -19.26 -5.86
N LEU A 200 2.05 -18.64 -6.92
CA LEU A 200 1.45 -17.44 -7.51
C LEU A 200 0.06 -17.72 -8.08
N LEU A 201 -0.15 -18.90 -8.69
CA LEU A 201 -1.46 -19.34 -9.16
C LEU A 201 -2.42 -19.56 -7.99
N GLN A 202 -1.98 -20.21 -6.91
CA GLN A 202 -2.77 -20.38 -5.69
C GLN A 202 -3.19 -19.03 -5.09
N MET A 203 -2.25 -18.09 -4.95
CA MET A 203 -2.53 -16.75 -4.43
C MET A 203 -3.47 -15.95 -5.34
N ARG A 204 -3.40 -16.15 -6.66
CA ARG A 204 -4.35 -15.56 -7.60
C ARG A 204 -5.77 -16.05 -7.31
N ARG A 205 -5.97 -17.37 -7.18
CA ARG A 205 -7.28 -17.95 -6.85
C ARG A 205 -7.82 -17.45 -5.51
N GLN A 206 -6.95 -17.31 -4.50
CA GLN A 206 -7.32 -16.72 -3.21
C GLN A 206 -7.79 -15.26 -3.35
N ILE A 207 -7.05 -14.44 -4.11
CA ILE A 207 -7.42 -13.04 -4.37
C ILE A 207 -8.75 -12.95 -5.13
N GLU A 208 -8.97 -13.81 -6.12
CA GLU A 208 -10.22 -13.86 -6.87
C GLU A 208 -11.40 -14.23 -5.96
N ALA A 209 -11.27 -15.28 -5.15
CA ALA A 209 -12.30 -15.68 -4.18
C ALA A 209 -12.63 -14.57 -3.17
N ILE A 210 -11.61 -13.90 -2.61
CA ILE A 210 -11.81 -12.77 -1.69
C ILE A 210 -12.51 -11.60 -2.40
N ALA A 211 -12.12 -11.29 -3.64
CA ALA A 211 -12.70 -10.19 -4.40
C ALA A 211 -14.18 -10.46 -4.74
N SER A 212 -14.52 -11.70 -5.11
CA SER A 212 -15.89 -12.10 -5.44
C SER A 212 -16.81 -12.11 -4.21
N ALA A 213 -16.27 -12.29 -3.02
CA ALA A 213 -17.03 -12.22 -1.76
C ALA A 213 -17.19 -10.79 -1.21
N ASP A 214 -16.49 -9.80 -1.77
CA ASP A 214 -16.52 -8.40 -1.33
C ASP A 214 -17.26 -7.52 -2.35
N ASP A 215 -18.39 -6.93 -1.94
CA ASP A 215 -19.20 -6.03 -2.78
C ASP A 215 -18.35 -4.91 -3.38
N VAL A 216 -17.53 -4.24 -2.57
CA VAL A 216 -16.76 -3.09 -3.02
C VAL A 216 -15.70 -3.52 -4.03
N ALA A 217 -15.01 -4.63 -3.79
CA ALA A 217 -14.02 -5.18 -4.71
C ALA A 217 -14.67 -5.55 -6.04
N THR A 218 -15.84 -6.21 -6.00
CA THR A 218 -16.63 -6.54 -7.18
C THR A 218 -17.00 -5.27 -7.96
N ARG A 219 -17.53 -4.24 -7.30
CA ARG A 219 -17.86 -2.96 -7.94
C ARG A 219 -16.64 -2.26 -8.52
N LEU A 220 -15.49 -2.31 -7.85
CA LEU A 220 -14.24 -1.76 -8.37
C LEU A 220 -13.79 -2.43 -9.68
N THR A 221 -14.10 -3.73 -9.88
CA THR A 221 -13.77 -4.42 -11.14
C THR A 221 -14.58 -3.94 -12.36
N SER A 222 -15.65 -3.16 -12.15
CA SER A 222 -16.37 -2.51 -13.26
C SER A 222 -15.51 -1.47 -14.00
N ILE A 223 -14.45 -0.95 -13.35
CA ILE A 223 -13.55 0.05 -13.93
C ILE A 223 -12.54 -0.64 -14.86
N PRO A 224 -12.45 -0.26 -16.15
CA PRO A 224 -11.40 -0.75 -17.04
C PRO A 224 -10.00 -0.56 -16.43
N GLY A 225 -9.19 -1.62 -16.48
CA GLY A 225 -7.83 -1.63 -15.92
C GLY A 225 -7.76 -1.94 -14.42
N ILE A 226 -8.90 -2.09 -13.73
CA ILE A 226 -8.96 -2.58 -12.36
C ILE A 226 -9.59 -3.98 -12.39
N ALA A 227 -8.79 -5.00 -12.11
CA ALA A 227 -9.24 -6.37 -11.90
C ALA A 227 -9.15 -6.75 -10.41
N HIS A 228 -9.50 -7.99 -10.05
CA HIS A 228 -9.49 -8.49 -8.66
C HIS A 228 -8.23 -8.10 -7.88
N LEU A 229 -7.02 -8.28 -8.46
CA LEU A 229 -5.75 -7.90 -7.82
C LEU A 229 -5.68 -6.43 -7.42
N THR A 230 -6.13 -5.52 -8.30
CA THR A 230 -6.10 -4.08 -8.00
C THR A 230 -7.24 -3.70 -7.08
N ALA A 231 -8.41 -4.30 -7.24
CA ALA A 231 -9.59 -4.06 -6.42
C ALA A 231 -9.35 -4.43 -4.95
N THR A 232 -8.87 -5.66 -4.68
CA THR A 232 -8.56 -6.12 -3.31
C THR A 232 -7.42 -5.33 -2.69
N ALA A 233 -6.44 -4.89 -3.49
CA ALA A 233 -5.40 -4.02 -2.97
C ALA A 233 -6.01 -2.68 -2.52
N ILE A 234 -6.89 -2.07 -3.33
CA ILE A 234 -7.52 -0.80 -2.97
C ILE A 234 -8.30 -0.93 -1.66
N THR A 235 -9.14 -1.97 -1.51
CA THR A 235 -9.93 -2.18 -0.29
C THR A 235 -9.03 -2.45 0.93
N ALA A 236 -8.02 -3.31 0.78
CA ALA A 236 -7.11 -3.67 1.87
C ALA A 236 -6.26 -2.50 2.40
N PHE A 237 -5.76 -1.65 1.50
CA PHE A 237 -4.85 -0.56 1.86
C PHE A 237 -5.57 0.75 2.18
N SER A 238 -6.74 1.00 1.58
CA SER A 238 -7.43 2.28 1.66
C SER A 238 -8.63 2.26 2.62
N GLY A 239 -9.07 1.08 3.06
CA GLY A 239 -10.27 0.93 3.89
C GLY A 239 -11.51 1.43 3.18
N THR A 240 -12.35 2.19 3.88
CA THR A 240 -13.62 2.75 3.35
C THR A 240 -13.41 3.99 2.47
N GLY A 241 -12.20 4.56 2.43
CA GLY A 241 -11.90 5.78 1.67
C GLY A 241 -12.54 7.07 2.20
N THR A 242 -13.32 7.01 3.29
CA THR A 242 -14.04 8.17 3.87
C THR A 242 -13.09 9.20 4.49
N GLN A 243 -11.85 8.82 4.78
CA GLN A 243 -10.80 9.73 5.23
C GLN A 243 -10.37 10.76 4.16
N PHE A 244 -10.76 10.57 2.90
CA PHE A 244 -10.47 11.51 1.81
C PHE A 244 -11.74 12.30 1.47
N LYS A 245 -11.70 13.63 1.57
CA LYS A 245 -12.87 14.48 1.27
C LYS A 245 -13.22 14.53 -0.23
N PRO A 246 -12.26 14.83 -1.13
CA PRO A 246 -12.43 14.58 -2.56
C PRO A 246 -11.49 13.48 -3.09
N GLY A 247 -11.87 12.82 -4.17
CA GLY A 247 -11.03 11.81 -4.86
C GLY A 247 -9.65 12.33 -5.31
N ARG A 248 -9.47 13.65 -5.49
CA ARG A 248 -8.15 14.25 -5.72
C ARG A 248 -7.18 14.02 -4.55
N ASN A 249 -7.69 13.97 -3.32
CA ASN A 249 -6.89 13.68 -2.13
C ASN A 249 -6.46 12.22 -2.12
N PHE A 250 -7.30 11.30 -2.62
CA PHE A 250 -6.93 9.90 -2.79
C PHE A 250 -5.81 9.73 -3.83
N ALA A 251 -5.94 10.37 -5.00
CA ALA A 251 -4.88 10.36 -6.01
C ALA A 251 -3.57 10.99 -5.52
N SER A 252 -3.66 12.07 -4.73
CA SER A 252 -2.51 12.71 -4.09
C SER A 252 -1.85 11.81 -3.04
N TRP A 253 -2.66 11.11 -2.23
CA TRP A 253 -2.17 10.12 -1.25
C TRP A 253 -1.43 8.96 -1.91
N LEU A 254 -1.82 8.56 -3.12
CA LEU A 254 -1.12 7.55 -3.93
C LEU A 254 0.12 8.10 -4.66
N GLY A 255 0.38 9.41 -4.55
CA GLY A 255 1.49 10.08 -5.21
C GLY A 255 1.36 10.10 -6.74
N LEU A 256 0.13 10.13 -7.26
CA LEU A 256 -0.21 10.19 -8.69
C LEU A 256 -0.44 11.64 -9.19
N VAL A 257 -0.12 12.64 -8.37
CA VAL A 257 -0.21 14.06 -8.73
C VAL A 257 1.18 14.62 -9.01
N PRO A 258 1.31 15.64 -9.88
CA PRO A 258 2.58 16.34 -10.10
C PRO A 258 3.16 16.88 -8.80
N ARG A 259 4.50 16.86 -8.68
CA ARG A 259 5.20 17.62 -7.66
C ARG A 259 5.28 19.08 -8.10
N GLU A 260 5.03 19.99 -7.17
CA GLU A 260 5.11 21.42 -7.42
C GLU A 260 6.38 22.00 -6.78
N PHE A 261 7.11 22.82 -7.55
CA PHE A 261 8.28 23.60 -7.12
C PHE A 261 8.17 25.02 -7.65
N SER A 262 7.07 25.69 -7.32
CA SER A 262 6.75 27.05 -7.77
C SER A 262 7.45 28.08 -6.88
N THR A 263 8.08 29.09 -7.48
CA THR A 263 8.68 30.24 -6.79
C THR A 263 8.32 31.53 -7.52
N GLY A 264 8.13 32.64 -6.80
CA GLY A 264 7.96 33.98 -7.39
C GLY A 264 6.86 34.09 -8.46
N GLY A 265 5.72 33.42 -8.29
CA GLY A 265 4.59 33.48 -9.24
C GLY A 265 4.72 32.59 -10.49
N LYS A 266 5.85 31.92 -10.72
CA LYS A 266 6.00 30.96 -11.84
C LYS A 266 5.66 29.55 -11.37
N GLN A 267 4.62 28.96 -11.96
CA GLN A 267 4.26 27.57 -11.69
C GLN A 267 5.26 26.63 -12.37
N ASN A 268 5.92 25.77 -11.58
CA ASN A 268 6.81 24.73 -12.09
C ASN A 268 6.36 23.36 -11.59
N LEU A 269 5.80 22.57 -12.50
CA LEU A 269 5.33 21.21 -12.23
C LEU A 269 6.36 20.20 -12.72
N LEU A 270 6.82 19.33 -11.81
CA LEU A 270 7.79 18.28 -12.06
C LEU A 270 7.07 16.92 -12.31
N GLY A 271 7.83 15.83 -12.21
CA GLY A 271 7.26 14.47 -12.18
C GLY A 271 6.30 14.26 -11.00
N ILE A 272 5.60 13.12 -11.00
CA ILE A 272 4.68 12.79 -9.90
C ILE A 272 5.40 12.72 -8.55
N THR A 273 4.70 13.01 -7.46
CA THR A 273 5.33 13.08 -6.13
C THR A 273 5.90 11.75 -5.63
N LYS A 274 5.39 10.62 -6.14
CA LYS A 274 5.74 9.25 -5.70
C LYS A 274 5.53 9.00 -4.19
N ARG A 275 4.82 9.89 -3.47
CA ARG A 275 4.46 9.73 -2.06
C ARG A 275 3.45 8.58 -1.84
N GLY A 276 3.33 8.10 -0.60
CA GLY A 276 2.37 7.06 -0.22
C GLY A 276 2.72 5.67 -0.73
N ASN A 277 1.71 4.83 -0.98
CA ASN A 277 1.89 3.41 -1.21
C ASN A 277 2.40 3.10 -2.66
N PRO A 278 3.66 2.65 -2.83
CA PRO A 278 4.21 2.36 -4.16
C PRO A 278 3.57 1.14 -4.82
N TYR A 279 3.06 0.19 -4.04
CA TYR A 279 2.40 -1.01 -4.56
C TYR A 279 1.08 -0.68 -5.24
N LEU A 280 0.19 0.07 -4.56
CA LEU A 280 -1.06 0.54 -5.15
C LEU A 280 -0.83 1.40 -6.39
N ARG A 281 0.13 2.34 -6.32
CA ARG A 281 0.48 3.17 -7.46
C ARG A 281 0.95 2.33 -8.65
N LYS A 282 1.79 1.32 -8.42
CA LYS A 282 2.25 0.39 -9.47
C LYS A 282 1.06 -0.33 -10.11
N LEU A 283 0.14 -0.88 -9.31
CA LEU A 283 -1.03 -1.59 -9.84
C LEU A 283 -1.93 -0.67 -10.69
N LEU A 284 -2.20 0.55 -10.23
CA LEU A 284 -3.01 1.52 -10.98
C LEU A 284 -2.33 1.97 -12.29
N VAL A 285 -1.01 2.15 -12.28
CA VAL A 285 -0.24 2.49 -13.50
C VAL A 285 -0.25 1.33 -14.50
N HIS A 286 -0.13 0.09 -14.04
CA HIS A 286 -0.26 -1.08 -14.93
C HIS A 286 -1.68 -1.24 -15.46
N GLY A 287 -2.70 -1.00 -14.62
CA GLY A 287 -4.10 -0.97 -15.03
C GLY A 287 -4.37 0.06 -16.12
N ALA A 288 -3.91 1.30 -15.90
CA ALA A 288 -3.98 2.34 -16.91
C ALA A 288 -3.23 1.97 -18.20
N ARG A 289 -2.05 1.36 -18.09
CA ARG A 289 -1.30 0.90 -19.27
C ARG A 289 -2.07 -0.14 -20.07
N ALA A 290 -2.74 -1.08 -19.40
CA ALA A 290 -3.59 -2.08 -20.05
C ALA A 290 -4.76 -1.41 -20.79
N CYS A 291 -5.40 -0.40 -20.19
CA CYS A 291 -6.45 0.37 -20.87
C CYS A 291 -5.94 1.07 -22.14
N VAL A 292 -4.79 1.76 -22.06
CA VAL A 292 -4.22 2.46 -23.22
C VAL A 292 -3.87 1.50 -24.37
N LEU A 293 -3.52 0.25 -24.05
CA LEU A 293 -3.14 -0.78 -25.02
C LEU A 293 -4.33 -1.53 -25.62
N HIS A 294 -5.36 -1.84 -24.82
CA HIS A 294 -6.34 -2.87 -25.17
C HIS A 294 -7.80 -2.44 -25.04
N LEU A 295 -8.09 -1.26 -24.50
CA LEU A 295 -9.46 -0.77 -24.39
C LEU A 295 -10.00 -0.42 -25.79
N ASP A 296 -11.18 -0.93 -26.14
CA ASP A 296 -11.93 -0.43 -27.30
C ASP A 296 -12.30 1.04 -27.03
N ARG A 297 -11.60 1.94 -27.72
CA ARG A 297 -11.66 3.37 -27.42
C ARG A 297 -12.99 4.00 -27.83
N THR A 298 -13.71 3.38 -28.75
CA THR A 298 -14.96 3.91 -29.31
C THR A 298 -16.16 3.64 -28.40
N LYS A 299 -16.06 2.63 -27.52
CA LYS A 299 -17.17 2.14 -26.69
C LYS A 299 -17.05 2.51 -25.21
N ASP A 300 -16.08 3.35 -24.83
CA ASP A 300 -15.77 3.63 -23.43
C ASP A 300 -15.38 5.10 -23.18
N HIS A 301 -15.92 5.73 -22.12
CA HIS A 301 -15.60 7.11 -21.73
C HIS A 301 -14.10 7.34 -21.47
N LEU A 302 -13.39 6.34 -20.95
CA LEU A 302 -11.94 6.42 -20.79
C LEU A 302 -11.24 6.35 -22.14
N GLY A 303 -11.75 5.55 -23.08
CA GLY A 303 -11.28 5.47 -24.46
C GLY A 303 -11.28 6.82 -25.17
N ILE A 304 -12.43 7.50 -25.17
CA ILE A 304 -12.60 8.83 -25.74
C ILE A 304 -11.64 9.83 -25.08
N TRP A 305 -11.54 9.79 -23.75
CA TRP A 305 -10.64 10.66 -23.00
C TRP A 305 -9.15 10.42 -23.31
N ILE A 306 -8.74 9.15 -23.48
CA ILE A 306 -7.38 8.79 -23.89
C ILE A 306 -7.08 9.38 -25.26
N SER A 307 -7.96 9.16 -26.25
CA SER A 307 -7.79 9.69 -27.61
C SER A 307 -7.68 11.21 -27.62
N ALA A 308 -8.52 11.91 -26.85
CA ALA A 308 -8.48 13.38 -26.76
C ALA A 308 -7.18 13.92 -26.14
N ILE A 309 -6.53 13.16 -25.26
CA ILE A 309 -5.24 13.56 -24.67
C ILE A 309 -4.08 13.25 -25.61
N GLU A 310 -4.10 12.09 -26.28
CA GLU A 310 -3.08 11.73 -27.27
C GLU A 310 -3.11 12.69 -28.47
N ALA A 311 -4.29 13.16 -28.89
CA ALA A 311 -4.46 14.17 -29.93
C ALA A 311 -3.77 15.51 -29.61
N LYS A 312 -3.49 15.79 -28.33
CA LYS A 312 -2.72 16.99 -27.90
C LYS A 312 -1.21 16.80 -27.99
N GLY A 313 -0.72 15.70 -28.57
CA GLY A 313 0.71 15.39 -28.67
C GLY A 313 1.35 14.99 -27.34
N ILE A 314 0.56 14.63 -26.32
CA ILE A 314 1.10 14.27 -25.00
C ILE A 314 1.75 12.89 -25.07
N HIS A 315 3.01 12.81 -24.66
CA HIS A 315 3.78 11.56 -24.63
C HIS A 315 3.04 10.42 -23.91
N ARG A 316 3.00 9.21 -24.51
CA ARG A 316 2.24 8.04 -24.04
C ARG A 316 2.39 7.73 -22.55
N ASN A 317 3.61 7.77 -22.01
CA ASN A 317 3.83 7.53 -20.57
C ASN A 317 3.16 8.58 -19.67
N LYS A 318 3.05 9.83 -20.11
CA LYS A 318 2.30 10.87 -19.38
C LYS A 318 0.80 10.59 -19.44
N VAL A 319 0.28 10.13 -20.59
CA VAL A 319 -1.13 9.71 -20.74
C VAL A 319 -1.47 8.56 -19.77
N ILE A 320 -0.61 7.54 -19.70
CA ILE A 320 -0.79 6.40 -18.77
C ILE A 320 -0.85 6.88 -17.31
N VAL A 321 0.05 7.78 -16.91
CA VAL A 321 0.08 8.29 -15.53
C VAL A 321 -1.13 9.19 -15.23
N ALA A 322 -1.54 10.03 -16.18
CA ALA A 322 -2.74 10.84 -16.07
C ALA A 322 -4.00 9.95 -15.97
N LEU A 323 -4.07 8.87 -16.74
CA LEU A 323 -5.14 7.88 -16.64
C LEU A 323 -5.13 7.19 -15.28
N ALA A 324 -3.98 6.78 -14.75
CA ALA A 324 -3.89 6.19 -13.42
C ALA A 324 -4.42 7.14 -12.33
N ASN A 325 -4.16 8.45 -12.44
CA ASN A 325 -4.76 9.47 -11.58
C ASN A 325 -6.30 9.50 -11.70
N LYS A 326 -6.82 9.47 -12.94
CA LYS A 326 -8.26 9.42 -13.21
C LYS A 326 -8.90 8.15 -12.64
N LEU A 327 -8.29 6.98 -12.84
CA LEU A 327 -8.73 5.69 -12.29
C LEU A 327 -8.77 5.73 -10.76
N ALA A 328 -7.76 6.31 -10.11
CA ALA A 328 -7.76 6.46 -8.65
C ALA A 328 -8.97 7.29 -8.17
N ARG A 329 -9.29 8.39 -8.86
CA ARG A 329 -10.44 9.25 -8.51
C ARG A 329 -11.77 8.52 -8.69
N ILE A 330 -11.92 7.75 -9.77
CA ILE A 330 -13.11 6.92 -10.02
C ILE A 330 -13.24 5.82 -8.96
N ALA A 331 -12.14 5.12 -8.67
CA ALA A 331 -12.10 4.08 -7.63
C ALA A 331 -12.51 4.64 -6.26
N TRP A 332 -12.05 5.83 -5.90
CA TRP A 332 -12.49 6.49 -4.65
C TRP A 332 -14.00 6.75 -4.61
N THR A 333 -14.61 7.14 -5.74
CA THR A 333 -16.07 7.33 -5.81
C THR A 333 -16.81 6.01 -5.57
N ILE A 334 -16.38 4.91 -6.20
CA ILE A 334 -16.98 3.58 -5.96
C ILE A 334 -16.77 3.12 -4.51
N LEU A 335 -15.60 3.37 -3.95
CA LEU A 335 -15.23 3.02 -2.59
C LEU A 335 -16.12 3.70 -1.54
N THR A 336 -16.47 4.98 -1.78
CA THR A 336 -17.19 5.82 -0.81
C THR A 336 -18.70 5.85 -1.02
N ARG A 337 -19.19 5.55 -2.22
CA ARG A 337 -20.63 5.57 -2.55
C ARG A 337 -21.14 4.15 -2.74
N LYS A 338 -22.08 3.73 -1.89
CA LYS A 338 -22.74 2.42 -1.98
C LYS A 338 -23.47 2.27 -3.32
N GLY A 339 -23.50 1.07 -3.88
CA GLY A 339 -24.20 0.74 -5.12
C GLY A 339 -23.69 1.44 -6.39
N THR A 340 -22.59 2.21 -6.31
CA THR A 340 -22.04 2.90 -7.49
C THR A 340 -21.12 1.99 -8.27
N PHE A 341 -21.30 1.95 -9.59
CA PHE A 341 -20.48 1.22 -10.57
C PHE A 341 -19.91 2.18 -11.61
N TYR A 342 -18.84 1.77 -12.29
CA TYR A 342 -18.39 2.44 -13.50
C TYR A 342 -19.27 2.05 -14.69
N LEU A 343 -19.77 3.05 -15.42
CA LEU A 343 -20.54 2.86 -16.64
C LEU A 343 -19.64 3.15 -17.84
N ARG A 344 -19.57 2.21 -18.79
CA ARG A 344 -18.71 2.34 -20.00
C ARG A 344 -19.25 3.39 -20.97
N GLN A 345 -20.57 3.51 -21.09
CA GLN A 345 -21.28 4.46 -21.94
C GLN A 345 -22.31 5.26 -21.10
N PRO A 346 -22.78 6.43 -21.55
CA PRO A 346 -23.90 7.10 -20.89
C PRO A 346 -25.11 6.16 -20.84
N ARG A 347 -25.96 6.27 -19.81
CA ARG A 347 -27.34 5.77 -19.96
C ARG A 347 -27.96 6.55 -21.11
N ALA A 348 -28.55 5.87 -22.09
CA ALA A 348 -29.50 6.53 -22.98
C ALA A 348 -30.54 7.21 -22.08
N LEU A 349 -30.65 8.53 -22.20
CA LEU A 349 -31.64 9.31 -21.47
C LEU A 349 -33.03 9.02 -22.02
#